data_AF-A0A846EMC9-F1
#
_entry.id   AF-A0A846EMC9-F1
#
_cell.length_a   1.000
_cell.length_b   1.000
_cell.length_c   1.000
_cell.angle_alpha   90.00
_cell.angle_beta   90.00
_cell.angle_gamma   90.00
#
_symmetry.space_group_name_H-M   'P 1'
#
loop_
_entity.id
_entity.type
_entity.pdbx_description
1 polymer ?
#
loop_
_entity_poly.entity_id
_entity_poly.type
_entity_poly.pdbx_seq_one_letter_code
_entity_poly.pdbx_strand_id
1 'polypeptide(L)'
;MNMVDLLMFPASINRYIDDNLQNIVVDIETKNHNLFVFLARQFRYFCYQNQVELKVKESRQFNVLEEFIIRAGIEFESPPTPTELASVLGLDIMFINNTIANLQSLQTLSLEPVIKVTDEGNLFYQQGTVPQTPYSVNVYAISDYLTENLTFISDGLDNVSVQLPELNKFAEDAMIGFNFANWELSKIQKIIEDSGLNFHIPSDGKLVTDFQVTSPPKKIWQSVDMLVIFDAQKDIFNIQLRQGENILTTASQKLNSLLHKDKIDIAELCQLSDENIKLARTEIIST
;
A
#
# COMPACT_ATOMS: atom_id res chain seq x y z
N MET A 1 43.53 17.58 -22.08
CA MET A 1 42.69 17.76 -23.27
C MET A 1 41.94 16.46 -23.49
N ASN A 2 40.62 16.52 -23.30
CA ASN A 2 39.55 15.76 -23.97
C ASN A 2 38.28 15.97 -23.14
N MET A 3 37.62 17.09 -23.43
CA MET A 3 36.18 17.21 -23.24
C MET A 3 35.58 16.09 -24.10
N VAL A 4 34.94 15.12 -23.45
CA VAL A 4 33.99 14.26 -24.13
C VAL A 4 32.89 15.21 -24.60
N ASP A 5 32.72 15.35 -25.92
CA ASP A 5 31.58 16.04 -26.50
C ASP A 5 30.32 15.32 -26.01
N LEU A 6 29.75 15.84 -24.92
CA LEU A 6 28.41 15.47 -24.49
C LEU A 6 27.50 15.87 -25.64
N LEU A 7 26.93 14.88 -26.33
CA LEU A 7 25.80 15.05 -27.23
C LEU A 7 24.75 15.89 -26.50
N MET A 8 24.67 17.17 -26.83
CA MET A 8 23.71 18.10 -26.24
C MET A 8 22.47 18.11 -27.11
N PHE A 9 21.31 18.16 -26.45
CA PHE A 9 20.06 18.45 -27.12
C PHE A 9 20.19 19.74 -27.97
N PRO A 10 19.61 19.78 -29.18
CA PRO A 10 19.62 20.97 -30.04
C PRO A 10 19.33 22.27 -29.28
N ALA A 11 20.33 23.16 -29.20
CA ALA A 11 20.23 24.41 -28.44
C ALA A 11 19.21 25.40 -29.04
N SER A 12 18.84 25.21 -30.29
CA SER A 12 17.79 25.96 -31.00
C SER A 12 16.38 25.64 -30.50
N ILE A 13 16.21 24.56 -29.72
CA ILE A 13 14.90 24.04 -29.31
C ILE A 13 14.78 24.08 -27.79
N ASN A 14 13.82 24.87 -27.31
CA ASN A 14 13.53 24.98 -25.90
C ASN A 14 12.60 23.84 -25.47
N ARG A 15 13.18 22.78 -24.90
CA ARG A 15 12.45 21.67 -24.28
C ARG A 15 11.90 22.07 -22.90
N TYR A 16 10.73 21.57 -22.56
CA TYR A 16 10.12 21.82 -21.25
C TYR A 16 10.62 20.78 -20.23
N ILE A 17 11.47 21.21 -19.30
CA ILE A 17 12.05 20.39 -18.23
C ILE A 17 11.75 21.08 -16.89
N ASP A 18 10.95 20.46 -16.03
CA ASP A 18 10.73 20.97 -14.68
C ASP A 18 12.05 20.92 -13.88
N ASP A 19 12.31 21.98 -13.09
CA ASP A 19 13.56 22.14 -12.33
C ASP A 19 13.87 20.93 -11.44
N ASN A 20 12.84 20.32 -10.85
CA ASN A 20 12.99 19.16 -9.97
C ASN A 20 13.30 17.84 -10.70
N LEU A 21 13.19 17.80 -12.03
CA LEU A 21 13.50 16.63 -12.86
C LEU A 21 14.83 16.76 -13.60
N GLN A 22 15.51 17.90 -13.48
CA GLN A 22 16.74 18.20 -14.21
C GLN A 22 17.85 17.16 -13.96
N ASN A 23 18.01 16.70 -12.71
CA ASN A 23 18.99 15.66 -12.37
C ASN A 23 18.69 14.34 -13.08
N ILE A 24 17.42 13.95 -13.18
CA ILE A 24 17.00 12.72 -13.85
C ILE A 24 17.30 12.81 -15.36
N VAL A 25 17.07 13.98 -15.96
CA VAL A 25 17.37 14.23 -17.38
C VAL A 25 18.86 14.10 -17.64
N VAL A 26 19.69 14.79 -16.85
CA VAL A 26 21.15 14.71 -16.96
C VAL A 26 21.62 13.26 -16.82
N ASP A 27 21.09 12.51 -15.85
CA ASP A 27 21.42 11.12 -15.65
C ASP A 27 21.10 10.23 -16.86
N ILE A 28 19.96 10.43 -17.51
CA ILE A 28 19.56 9.64 -18.69
C ILE A 28 20.51 9.92 -19.86
N GLU A 29 20.73 11.20 -20.18
CA GLU A 29 21.49 11.62 -21.36
C GLU A 29 23.00 11.36 -21.20
N THR A 30 23.51 11.37 -19.96
CA THR A 30 24.92 11.06 -19.67
C THR A 30 25.20 9.56 -19.61
N LYS A 31 24.26 8.74 -19.10
CA LYS A 31 24.43 7.28 -19.02
C LYS A 31 24.20 6.58 -20.34
N ASN A 32 23.38 7.15 -21.22
CA ASN A 32 23.14 6.61 -22.56
C ASN A 32 23.10 7.74 -23.58
N HIS A 33 24.19 7.89 -24.33
CA HIS A 33 24.36 8.93 -25.35
C HIS A 33 23.37 8.83 -26.53
N ASN A 34 22.62 7.73 -26.66
CA ASN A 34 21.57 7.57 -27.68
C ASN A 34 20.20 8.07 -27.20
N LEU A 35 20.06 8.47 -25.94
CA LEU A 35 18.79 8.90 -25.35
C LEU A 35 18.76 10.41 -25.15
N PHE A 36 17.70 11.04 -25.65
CA PHE A 36 17.49 12.49 -25.58
C PHE A 36 16.12 12.79 -24.99
N VAL A 37 16.07 13.63 -23.97
CA VAL A 37 14.80 13.97 -23.30
C VAL A 37 14.17 15.19 -23.97
N PHE A 38 12.98 15.03 -24.53
CA PHE A 38 12.20 16.09 -25.17
C PHE A 38 11.26 16.82 -24.19
N LEU A 39 10.82 16.11 -23.16
CA LEU A 39 9.95 16.64 -22.10
C LEU A 39 10.31 15.95 -20.79
N ALA A 40 10.35 16.69 -19.69
CA ALA A 40 10.33 16.13 -18.34
C ALA A 40 9.44 17.02 -17.48
N ARG A 41 8.28 16.52 -17.09
CA ARG A 41 7.27 17.33 -16.40
C ARG A 41 6.48 16.52 -15.38
N GLN A 42 6.07 17.18 -14.31
CA GLN A 42 5.08 16.67 -13.37
C GLN A 42 3.66 16.80 -13.89
N PHE A 43 2.94 15.69 -13.86
CA PHE A 43 1.51 15.60 -14.11
C PHE A 43 0.79 15.23 -12.82
N ARG A 44 -0.52 15.51 -12.78
CA ARG A 44 -1.42 14.93 -11.79
C ARG A 44 -2.32 13.88 -12.41
N TYR A 45 -2.68 12.92 -11.60
CA TYR A 45 -3.61 11.85 -11.91
C TYR A 45 -4.43 11.55 -10.65
N PHE A 46 -5.62 10.94 -10.76
CA PHE A 46 -6.42 10.64 -9.57
C PHE A 46 -6.35 9.18 -9.18
N CYS A 47 -6.22 8.90 -7.88
CA CYS A 47 -6.54 7.60 -7.31
C CYS A 47 -7.96 7.65 -6.73
N TYR A 48 -8.59 6.48 -6.55
CA TYR A 48 -9.79 6.38 -5.72
C TYR A 48 -9.42 5.86 -4.33
N GLN A 49 -9.91 6.55 -3.31
CA GLN A 49 -9.75 6.18 -1.92
C GLN A 49 -11.12 5.84 -1.33
N ASN A 50 -11.21 4.66 -0.70
CA ASN A 50 -12.39 4.23 0.03
C ASN A 50 -12.01 4.01 1.49
N GLN A 51 -12.85 4.45 2.42
CA GLN A 51 -12.67 4.06 3.82
C GLN A 51 -13.28 2.67 4.02
N VAL A 52 -12.50 1.79 4.64
CA VAL A 52 -12.88 0.41 4.92
C VAL A 52 -12.71 0.16 6.41
N GLU A 53 -13.77 -0.28 7.05
CA GLU A 53 -13.72 -0.84 8.39
C GLU A 53 -13.39 -2.32 8.30
N LEU A 54 -12.39 -2.76 9.06
CA LEU A 54 -12.02 -4.16 9.22
C LEU A 54 -12.43 -4.62 10.61
N LYS A 55 -13.06 -5.79 10.71
CA LYS A 55 -13.23 -6.48 12.00
C LYS A 55 -12.08 -7.44 12.21
N VAL A 56 -11.37 -7.27 13.31
CA VAL A 56 -10.19 -8.05 13.65
C VAL A 56 -10.48 -8.87 14.90
N LYS A 57 -10.17 -10.16 14.83
CA LYS A 57 -10.10 -11.06 15.97
C LYS A 57 -8.64 -11.42 16.18
N GLU A 58 -8.12 -11.21 17.38
CA GLU A 58 -6.75 -11.62 17.72
C GLU A 58 -6.74 -12.45 18.99
N SER A 59 -5.72 -13.31 19.10
CA SER A 59 -5.41 -14.00 20.34
C SER A 59 -4.15 -13.35 20.93
N ARG A 60 -4.00 -13.43 22.25
CA ARG A 60 -2.77 -13.00 22.93
C ARG A 60 -2.26 -14.11 23.81
N GLN A 61 -0.97 -14.05 24.13
CA GLN A 61 -0.40 -14.91 25.17
C GLN A 61 -1.11 -14.66 26.50
N PHE A 62 -1.23 -15.71 27.32
CA PHE A 62 -1.63 -15.55 28.70
C PHE A 62 -0.66 -14.59 29.41
N ASN A 63 -1.20 -13.76 30.29
CA ASN A 63 -0.33 -13.14 31.28
C ASN A 63 0.02 -14.16 32.37
N VAL A 64 1.07 -13.87 33.15
CA VAL A 64 1.58 -14.77 34.19
C VAL A 64 0.50 -15.19 35.18
N LEU A 65 -0.41 -14.29 35.55
CA LEU A 65 -1.46 -14.60 36.51
C LEU A 65 -2.54 -15.49 35.90
N GLU A 66 -2.97 -15.21 34.68
CA GLU A 66 -3.96 -16.02 33.96
C GLU A 66 -3.45 -17.44 33.74
N GLU A 67 -2.20 -17.58 33.30
CA GLU A 67 -1.56 -18.89 33.13
C GLU A 67 -1.52 -19.63 34.47
N PHE A 68 -1.14 -18.94 35.56
CA PHE A 68 -1.10 -19.56 36.89
C PHE A 68 -2.48 -20.01 37.36
N ILE A 69 -3.52 -19.18 37.19
CA ILE A 69 -4.90 -19.51 37.54
C ILE A 69 -5.37 -20.76 36.77
N ILE A 70 -5.11 -20.81 35.47
CA ILE A 70 -5.49 -21.94 34.62
C ILE A 70 -4.72 -23.20 35.04
N ARG A 71 -3.40 -23.10 35.27
CA ARG A 71 -2.57 -24.19 35.78
C ARG A 71 -3.06 -24.70 37.13
N ALA A 72 -3.45 -23.82 38.05
CA ALA A 72 -4.01 -24.24 39.33
C ALA A 72 -5.30 -25.06 39.16
N GLY A 73 -6.13 -24.74 38.16
CA GLY A 73 -7.32 -25.52 37.82
C GLY A 73 -7.05 -26.85 37.12
N ILE A 74 -5.87 -27.03 36.50
CA ILE A 74 -5.48 -28.24 35.76
C ILE A 74 -4.58 -29.17 36.61
N GLU A 75 -3.62 -28.60 37.33
CA GLU A 75 -2.51 -29.32 37.96
C GLU A 75 -2.77 -29.68 39.42
N PHE A 76 -3.67 -28.99 40.12
CA PHE A 76 -4.03 -29.38 41.49
C PHE A 76 -5.00 -30.56 41.48
N GLU A 77 -4.76 -31.52 42.39
CA GLU A 77 -5.61 -32.71 42.56
C GLU A 77 -7.09 -32.34 42.84
N SER A 78 -7.31 -31.21 43.48
CA SER A 78 -8.63 -30.60 43.67
C SER A 78 -8.57 -29.14 43.22
N PRO A 79 -9.43 -28.71 42.27
CA PRO A 79 -9.45 -27.33 41.81
C PRO A 79 -9.67 -26.35 42.97
N PRO A 80 -8.81 -25.33 43.14
CA PRO A 80 -8.90 -24.43 44.28
C PRO A 80 -10.01 -23.41 44.08
N THR A 81 -10.46 -22.80 45.18
CA THR A 81 -11.31 -21.60 45.15
C THR A 81 -10.47 -20.33 44.92
N PRO A 82 -11.09 -19.21 44.48
CA PRO A 82 -10.41 -17.92 44.38
C PRO A 82 -9.73 -17.48 45.69
N THR A 83 -10.38 -17.73 46.83
CA THR A 83 -9.89 -17.36 48.17
C THR A 83 -8.64 -18.16 48.55
N GLU A 84 -8.64 -19.47 48.29
CA GLU A 84 -7.47 -20.31 48.54
C GLU A 84 -6.30 -19.90 47.65
N LEU A 85 -6.55 -19.63 46.38
CA LEU A 85 -5.51 -19.20 45.44
C LEU A 85 -4.92 -17.84 45.84
N ALA A 86 -5.75 -16.87 46.22
CA ALA A 86 -5.31 -15.56 46.71
C ALA A 86 -4.44 -15.67 47.96
N SER A 87 -4.83 -16.53 48.91
CA SER A 87 -4.09 -16.81 50.13
C SER A 87 -2.71 -17.41 49.85
N VAL A 88 -2.63 -18.42 48.97
CA VAL A 88 -1.37 -19.08 48.60
C VAL A 88 -0.42 -18.12 47.87
N LEU A 89 -0.95 -17.22 47.03
CA LEU A 89 -0.16 -16.27 46.26
C LEU A 89 0.18 -14.99 47.04
N GLY A 90 -0.44 -14.76 48.21
CA GLY A 90 -0.31 -13.51 48.95
C GLY A 90 -0.85 -12.29 48.17
N LEU A 91 -1.84 -12.51 47.30
CA LEU A 91 -2.45 -11.47 46.46
C LEU A 91 -3.81 -11.03 46.99
N ASP A 92 -4.21 -9.81 46.63
CA ASP A 92 -5.56 -9.32 46.93
C ASP A 92 -6.61 -10.17 46.20
N ILE A 93 -7.62 -10.64 46.95
CA ILE A 93 -8.72 -11.46 46.44
C ILE A 93 -9.51 -10.75 45.33
N MET A 94 -9.62 -9.42 45.36
CA MET A 94 -10.27 -8.64 44.30
C MET A 94 -9.51 -8.75 42.97
N PHE A 95 -8.18 -8.82 43.01
CA PHE A 95 -7.36 -8.95 41.81
C PHE A 95 -7.49 -10.34 41.18
N ILE A 96 -7.52 -11.40 42.01
CA ILE A 96 -7.80 -12.77 41.57
C ILE A 96 -9.21 -12.87 40.96
N ASN A 97 -10.22 -12.33 41.65
CA ASN A 97 -11.60 -12.38 41.18
C ASN A 97 -11.79 -11.67 39.83
N ASN A 98 -11.17 -10.50 39.64
CA ASN A 98 -11.23 -9.80 38.35
C ASN A 98 -10.62 -10.63 37.21
N THR A 99 -9.49 -11.29 37.46
CA THR A 99 -8.82 -12.11 36.45
C THR A 99 -9.65 -13.36 36.11
N ILE A 100 -10.23 -14.01 37.12
CA ILE A 100 -11.15 -15.15 36.94
C ILE A 100 -12.38 -14.73 36.15
N ALA A 101 -13.01 -13.60 36.50
CA ALA A 101 -14.17 -13.07 35.78
C ALA A 101 -13.86 -12.81 34.30
N ASN A 102 -12.69 -12.26 33.98
CA ASN A 102 -12.25 -12.08 32.60
C ASN A 102 -12.09 -13.43 31.88
N LEU A 103 -11.39 -14.40 32.48
CA LEU A 103 -11.22 -15.73 31.89
C LEU A 103 -12.55 -16.49 31.72
N GLN A 104 -13.52 -16.29 32.61
CA GLN A 104 -14.88 -16.83 32.48
C GLN A 104 -15.64 -16.15 31.33
N SER A 105 -15.51 -14.83 31.17
CA SER A 105 -16.14 -14.12 30.05
C SER A 105 -15.60 -14.56 28.69
N LEU A 106 -14.33 -14.99 28.66
CA LEU A 106 -13.65 -15.59 27.51
C LEU A 106 -13.88 -17.10 27.40
N GLN A 107 -14.80 -17.66 28.21
CA GLN A 107 -15.14 -19.08 28.26
C GLN A 107 -13.95 -20.02 28.52
N THR A 108 -12.84 -19.50 29.04
CA THR A 108 -11.64 -20.26 29.41
C THR A 108 -11.85 -21.00 30.74
N LEU A 109 -12.59 -20.40 31.67
CA LEU A 109 -13.00 -21.02 32.95
C LEU A 109 -14.52 -21.15 33.02
N SER A 110 -15.02 -22.15 33.74
CA SER A 110 -16.45 -22.29 34.01
C SER A 110 -16.93 -21.32 35.10
N LEU A 111 -18.24 -21.05 35.14
CA LEU A 111 -18.89 -20.21 36.16
C LEU A 111 -19.12 -20.96 37.48
N GLU A 112 -18.14 -21.77 37.91
CA GLU A 112 -18.19 -22.54 39.15
C GLU A 112 -17.47 -21.80 40.29
N PRO A 113 -17.78 -22.09 41.57
CA PRO A 113 -17.08 -21.52 42.72
C PRO A 113 -15.61 -21.94 42.83
N VAL A 114 -15.24 -23.04 42.18
CA VAL A 114 -13.87 -23.54 42.06
C VAL A 114 -13.31 -23.20 40.68
N ILE A 115 -12.00 -23.04 40.59
CA ILE A 115 -11.31 -22.68 39.35
C ILE A 115 -11.24 -23.90 38.44
N LYS A 116 -12.24 -24.07 37.59
CA LYS A 116 -12.35 -25.20 36.66
C LYS A 116 -12.21 -24.72 35.22
N VAL A 117 -11.26 -25.31 34.51
CA VAL A 117 -10.98 -25.01 33.11
C VAL A 117 -11.99 -25.72 32.21
N THR A 118 -12.49 -25.03 31.18
CA THR A 118 -13.39 -25.62 30.18
C THR A 118 -12.60 -26.42 29.13
N ASP A 119 -13.29 -27.17 28.28
CA ASP A 119 -12.63 -27.85 27.14
C ASP A 119 -11.96 -26.84 26.19
N GLU A 120 -12.62 -25.69 25.96
CA GLU A 120 -12.06 -24.61 25.14
C GLU A 120 -10.86 -23.94 25.84
N GLY A 121 -10.95 -23.71 27.16
CA GLY A 121 -9.84 -23.21 27.95
C GLY A 121 -8.62 -24.13 27.96
N ASN A 122 -8.83 -25.45 27.91
CA ASN A 122 -7.75 -26.41 27.76
C ASN A 122 -7.06 -26.31 26.40
N LEU A 123 -7.82 -26.09 25.31
CA LEU A 123 -7.24 -25.85 23.98
C LEU A 123 -6.42 -24.56 23.96
N PHE A 124 -6.94 -23.49 24.54
CA PHE A 124 -6.25 -22.21 24.70
C PHE A 124 -4.96 -22.36 25.51
N TYR A 125 -5.01 -23.07 26.64
CA TYR A 125 -3.84 -23.37 27.46
C TYR A 125 -2.76 -24.13 26.68
N GLN A 126 -3.12 -25.17 25.92
CA GLN A 126 -2.17 -25.92 25.08
C GLN A 126 -1.52 -25.05 23.99
N GLN A 127 -2.23 -24.03 23.52
CA GLN A 127 -1.73 -23.06 22.53
C GLN A 127 -0.95 -21.90 23.18
N GLY A 128 -0.99 -21.76 24.51
CA GLY A 128 -0.42 -20.64 25.24
C GLY A 128 -1.17 -19.31 25.06
N THR A 129 -2.38 -19.33 24.49
CA THR A 129 -3.08 -18.10 24.06
C THR A 129 -4.52 -18.04 24.53
N VAL A 130 -5.03 -16.83 24.76
CA VAL A 130 -6.45 -16.52 25.03
C VAL A 130 -7.01 -15.58 23.95
N PRO A 131 -8.27 -15.74 23.52
CA PRO A 131 -8.90 -14.79 22.61
C PRO A 131 -8.97 -13.39 23.24
N GLN A 132 -8.73 -12.37 22.42
CA GLN A 132 -9.11 -11.00 22.76
C GLN A 132 -10.52 -10.69 22.26
N THR A 133 -11.14 -9.68 22.89
CA THR A 133 -12.38 -9.11 22.37
C THR A 133 -12.15 -8.61 20.95
N PRO A 134 -12.96 -9.04 19.97
CA PRO A 134 -12.86 -8.51 18.61
C PRO A 134 -13.01 -6.99 18.59
N TYR A 135 -12.26 -6.33 17.71
CA TYR A 135 -12.29 -4.89 17.57
C TYR A 135 -12.37 -4.48 16.09
N SER A 136 -12.85 -3.27 15.85
CA SER A 136 -12.90 -2.68 14.51
C SER A 136 -11.76 -1.69 14.33
N VAL A 137 -11.18 -1.66 13.13
CA VAL A 137 -10.18 -0.66 12.73
C VAL A 137 -10.54 -0.07 11.37
N ASN A 138 -10.30 1.22 11.18
CA ASN A 138 -10.48 1.87 9.89
C ASN A 138 -9.14 1.92 9.13
N VAL A 139 -9.21 1.60 7.84
CA VAL A 139 -8.11 1.72 6.88
C VAL A 139 -8.63 2.36 5.60
N TYR A 140 -7.72 2.71 4.70
CA TYR A 140 -8.05 3.23 3.38
C TYR A 140 -7.63 2.26 2.29
N ALA A 141 -8.58 1.89 1.43
CA ALA A 141 -8.30 1.14 0.23
C ALA A 141 -8.01 2.12 -0.92
N ILE A 142 -6.80 2.04 -1.47
CA ILE A 142 -6.32 2.89 -2.56
C ILE A 142 -6.33 2.11 -3.85
N SER A 143 -7.18 2.55 -4.76
CA SER A 143 -7.27 2.09 -6.14
C SER A 143 -6.43 3.03 -7.02
N ASP A 144 -5.28 2.55 -7.45
CA ASP A 144 -4.39 3.26 -8.35
C ASP A 144 -4.44 2.61 -9.74
N TYR A 145 -4.97 3.34 -10.71
CA TYR A 145 -5.13 2.85 -12.07
C TYR A 145 -3.82 2.88 -12.88
N LEU A 146 -2.84 3.69 -12.49
CA LEU A 146 -1.54 3.73 -13.16
C LEU A 146 -0.74 2.47 -12.83
N THR A 147 -0.73 2.09 -11.55
CA THR A 147 -0.05 0.87 -11.12
C THR A 147 -0.92 -0.38 -11.26
N GLU A 148 -2.22 -0.22 -11.56
CA GLU A 148 -3.24 -1.28 -11.60
C GLU A 148 -3.35 -2.07 -10.29
N ASN A 149 -2.96 -1.43 -9.20
CA ASN A 149 -2.90 -2.05 -7.90
C ASN A 149 -4.02 -1.53 -7.00
N LEU A 150 -4.51 -2.44 -6.16
CA LEU A 150 -5.22 -2.07 -4.95
C LEU A 150 -4.29 -2.29 -3.77
N THR A 151 -4.13 -1.28 -2.94
CA THR A 151 -3.37 -1.38 -1.68
C THR A 151 -4.22 -0.87 -0.52
N PHE A 152 -3.91 -1.34 0.69
CA PHE A 152 -4.49 -0.80 1.91
C PHE A 152 -3.44 -0.01 2.68
N ILE A 153 -3.82 1.17 3.17
CA ILE A 153 -2.97 2.01 4.01
C ILE A 153 -3.73 2.44 5.27
N SER A 154 -3.02 2.63 6.37
CA SER A 154 -3.62 3.07 7.64
C SER A 154 -4.07 4.52 7.58
N ASP A 155 -3.23 5.39 7.05
CA ASP A 155 -3.48 6.82 6.91
C ASP A 155 -3.84 7.14 5.47
N GLY A 156 -4.88 7.95 5.26
CA GLY A 156 -5.34 8.29 3.91
C GLY A 156 -4.32 9.07 3.12
N LEU A 157 -4.40 9.02 1.79
CA LEU A 157 -3.53 9.80 0.92
C LEU A 157 -3.78 11.29 1.07
N ASP A 158 -2.70 12.05 1.09
CA ASP A 158 -2.75 13.50 0.95
C ASP A 158 -3.11 13.88 -0.49
N ASN A 159 -3.96 14.88 -0.61
CA ASN A 159 -4.38 15.39 -1.92
C ASN A 159 -3.37 16.43 -2.42
N VAL A 160 -2.83 16.22 -3.62
CA VAL A 160 -2.00 17.23 -4.28
C VAL A 160 -2.88 18.44 -4.63
N SER A 161 -2.57 19.59 -4.01
CA SER A 161 -3.32 20.85 -4.18
C SER A 161 -2.84 21.71 -5.36
N VAL A 162 -1.72 21.36 -5.97
CA VAL A 162 -1.08 22.13 -7.04
C VAL A 162 -1.83 21.93 -8.37
N GLN A 163 -1.98 23.00 -9.15
CA GLN A 163 -2.52 22.97 -10.51
C GLN A 163 -1.47 22.40 -11.49
N LEU A 164 -1.30 21.08 -11.46
CA LEU A 164 -0.52 20.34 -12.46
C LEU A 164 -1.39 19.96 -13.66
N PRO A 165 -0.81 19.78 -14.86
CA PRO A 165 -1.54 19.23 -16.00
C PRO A 165 -2.04 17.82 -15.69
N GLU A 166 -3.22 17.48 -16.19
CA GLU A 166 -3.83 16.17 -15.96
C GLU A 166 -3.30 15.15 -16.96
N LEU A 167 -2.75 14.04 -16.44
CA LEU A 167 -2.33 12.91 -17.26
C LEU A 167 -3.50 12.27 -18.01
N ASN A 168 -4.68 12.30 -17.39
CA ASN A 168 -5.90 11.67 -17.91
C ASN A 168 -6.26 12.13 -19.32
N LYS A 169 -5.87 13.35 -19.70
CA LYS A 169 -6.07 13.89 -21.06
C LYS A 169 -5.46 13.01 -22.16
N PHE A 170 -4.46 12.20 -21.82
CA PHE A 170 -3.77 11.31 -22.76
C PHE A 170 -4.18 9.83 -22.59
N ALA A 171 -5.03 9.51 -21.61
CA ALA A 171 -5.28 8.12 -21.18
C ALA A 171 -6.67 7.88 -20.54
N GLU A 172 -7.73 8.51 -21.05
CA GLU A 172 -9.09 8.47 -20.46
C GLU A 172 -9.67 7.04 -20.30
N ASP A 173 -9.40 6.12 -21.23
CA ASP A 173 -10.03 4.79 -21.30
C ASP A 173 -9.56 3.77 -20.24
N ALA A 174 -8.51 4.07 -19.46
CA ALA A 174 -7.92 3.10 -18.52
C ALA A 174 -8.53 3.11 -17.10
N MET A 175 -9.50 3.98 -16.82
CA MET A 175 -9.86 4.40 -15.46
C MET A 175 -11.09 3.69 -14.86
N ILE A 176 -11.15 2.37 -14.94
CA ILE A 176 -12.21 1.59 -14.27
C ILE A 176 -11.81 1.42 -12.80
N GLY A 177 -12.54 2.08 -11.89
CA GLY A 177 -12.34 1.93 -10.44
C GLY A 177 -12.69 0.51 -9.96
N PHE A 178 -12.05 0.07 -8.88
CA PHE A 178 -12.38 -1.22 -8.26
C PHE A 178 -13.74 -1.14 -7.55
N ASN A 179 -14.64 -2.08 -7.85
CA ASN A 179 -15.91 -2.24 -7.13
C ASN A 179 -15.80 -3.31 -6.04
N PHE A 180 -15.90 -2.90 -4.78
CA PHE A 180 -15.75 -3.76 -3.60
C PHE A 180 -16.99 -4.61 -3.27
N ALA A 181 -18.15 -4.34 -3.87
CA ALA A 181 -19.44 -4.95 -3.47
C ALA A 181 -19.46 -6.49 -3.57
N ASN A 182 -18.60 -7.07 -4.40
CA ASN A 182 -18.57 -8.52 -4.67
C ASN A 182 -17.23 -9.16 -4.27
N TRP A 183 -16.46 -8.54 -3.38
CA TRP A 183 -15.14 -9.07 -3.03
C TRP A 183 -15.24 -10.09 -1.91
N GLU A 184 -14.47 -11.16 -2.06
CA GLU A 184 -14.33 -12.18 -1.03
C GLU A 184 -13.38 -11.70 0.08
N LEU A 185 -13.68 -12.08 1.33
CA LEU A 185 -12.83 -11.78 2.48
C LEU A 185 -11.40 -12.27 2.29
N SER A 186 -11.21 -13.46 1.71
CA SER A 186 -9.89 -14.05 1.39
C SER A 186 -9.03 -13.15 0.52
N LYS A 187 -9.65 -12.47 -0.46
CA LYS A 187 -8.97 -11.51 -1.32
C LYS A 187 -8.55 -10.26 -0.54
N ILE A 188 -9.41 -9.75 0.33
CA ILE A 188 -9.11 -8.59 1.17
C ILE A 188 -7.98 -8.90 2.16
N GLN A 189 -8.06 -10.05 2.84
CA GLN A 189 -7.03 -10.58 3.73
C GLN A 189 -5.65 -10.61 3.06
N LYS A 190 -5.57 -11.18 1.85
CA LYS A 190 -4.32 -11.24 1.10
C LYS A 190 -3.77 -9.86 0.75
N ILE A 191 -4.62 -8.92 0.33
CA ILE A 191 -4.16 -7.57 -0.02
C ILE A 191 -3.69 -6.81 1.21
N ILE A 192 -4.32 -7.01 2.38
CA ILE A 192 -3.87 -6.44 3.66
C ILE A 192 -2.48 -6.96 4.03
N GLU A 193 -2.25 -8.27 3.89
CA GLU A 193 -0.93 -8.90 4.07
C GLU A 193 0.11 -8.33 3.09
N ASP A 194 -0.20 -8.32 1.79
CA ASP A 194 0.67 -7.80 0.74
C ASP A 194 0.97 -6.30 0.92
N SER A 195 0.07 -5.56 1.56
CA SER A 195 0.25 -4.13 1.90
C SER A 195 1.09 -3.91 3.18
N GLY A 196 1.50 -4.98 3.87
CA GLY A 196 2.30 -4.91 5.10
C GLY A 196 1.55 -4.37 6.31
N LEU A 197 0.21 -4.37 6.28
CA LEU A 197 -0.59 -3.92 7.42
C LEU A 197 -0.69 -5.03 8.48
N ASN A 198 -0.37 -4.69 9.72
CA ASN A 198 -0.41 -5.61 10.87
C ASN A 198 -1.84 -5.81 11.41
N PHE A 199 -2.78 -6.17 10.53
CA PHE A 199 -4.16 -6.48 10.88
C PHE A 199 -4.56 -7.92 10.53
N HIS A 200 -3.82 -8.58 9.65
CA HIS A 200 -4.00 -10.00 9.32
C HIS A 200 -2.64 -10.70 9.38
N ILE A 201 -2.40 -11.44 10.44
CA ILE A 201 -1.23 -12.30 10.62
C ILE A 201 -1.73 -13.63 11.20
N PRO A 202 -2.17 -14.58 10.34
CA PRO A 202 -2.72 -15.84 10.81
C PRO A 202 -1.78 -16.64 11.70
N SER A 203 -0.47 -16.58 11.46
CA SER A 203 0.55 -17.25 12.30
C SER A 203 0.56 -16.77 13.75
N ASP A 204 0.17 -15.52 13.97
CA ASP A 204 0.19 -14.86 15.27
C ASP A 204 -1.22 -14.82 15.89
N GLY A 205 -2.16 -15.57 15.30
CA GLY A 205 -3.55 -15.64 15.74
C GLY A 205 -4.35 -14.35 15.51
N LYS A 206 -3.87 -13.46 14.63
CA LYS A 206 -4.51 -12.19 14.27
C LYS A 206 -5.21 -12.29 12.93
N LEU A 207 -6.54 -12.20 12.93
CA LEU A 207 -7.37 -12.49 11.76
C LEU A 207 -8.32 -11.33 11.47
N VAL A 208 -8.31 -10.83 10.24
CA VAL A 208 -9.43 -10.03 9.73
C VAL A 208 -10.57 -11.00 9.44
N THR A 209 -11.70 -10.84 10.12
CA THR A 209 -12.84 -11.77 10.01
C THR A 209 -13.98 -11.20 9.17
N ASP A 210 -13.99 -9.90 8.93
CA ASP A 210 -15.02 -9.21 8.14
C ASP A 210 -14.48 -7.85 7.68
N PHE A 211 -15.11 -7.28 6.65
CA PHE A 211 -14.80 -5.94 6.17
C PHE A 211 -16.05 -5.23 5.64
N GLN A 212 -16.07 -3.91 5.76
CA GLN A 212 -17.16 -3.09 5.23
C GLN A 212 -16.61 -1.79 4.67
N VAL A 213 -17.02 -1.43 3.45
CA VAL A 213 -16.77 -0.09 2.90
C VAL A 213 -17.71 0.90 3.58
N THR A 214 -17.18 1.90 4.25
CA THR A 214 -17.94 2.85 5.09
C THR A 214 -18.17 4.21 4.43
N SER A 215 -17.52 4.48 3.30
CA SER A 215 -17.67 5.74 2.56
C SER A 215 -17.69 5.53 1.04
N PRO A 216 -18.34 6.42 0.27
CA PRO A 216 -18.25 6.40 -1.18
C PRO A 216 -16.81 6.69 -1.64
N PRO A 217 -16.40 6.21 -2.83
CA PRO A 217 -15.07 6.46 -3.36
C PRO A 217 -14.78 7.97 -3.48
N LYS A 218 -13.70 8.42 -2.84
CA LYS A 218 -13.19 9.78 -2.96
C LYS A 218 -12.07 9.82 -4.00
N LYS A 219 -12.16 10.74 -4.97
CA LYS A 219 -11.04 11.02 -5.89
C LYS A 219 -9.98 11.82 -5.15
N ILE A 220 -8.74 11.35 -5.17
CA ILE A 220 -7.58 12.01 -4.59
C ILE A 220 -6.55 12.22 -5.70
N TRP A 221 -6.09 13.46 -5.89
CA TRP A 221 -5.04 13.75 -6.86
C TRP A 221 -3.67 13.38 -6.29
N GLN A 222 -2.88 12.71 -7.11
CA GLN A 222 -1.50 12.34 -6.89
C GLN A 222 -0.65 12.90 -8.03
N SER A 223 0.65 13.10 -7.78
CA SER A 223 1.61 13.51 -8.81
C SER A 223 2.33 12.30 -9.41
N VAL A 224 2.75 12.45 -10.66
CA VAL A 224 3.58 11.49 -11.37
C VAL A 224 4.51 12.26 -12.30
N ASP A 225 5.78 11.86 -12.37
CA ASP A 225 6.73 12.47 -13.28
C ASP A 225 6.61 11.77 -14.63
N MET A 226 6.55 12.53 -15.72
CA MET A 226 6.57 12.00 -17.08
C MET A 226 7.80 12.53 -17.82
N LEU A 227 8.52 11.62 -18.46
CA LEU A 227 9.56 11.96 -19.42
C LEU A 227 9.18 11.46 -20.80
N VAL A 228 9.43 12.28 -21.82
CA VAL A 228 9.41 11.88 -23.23
C VAL A 228 10.85 11.76 -23.70
N ILE A 229 11.25 10.56 -24.08
CA ILE A 229 12.62 10.19 -24.40
C ILE A 229 12.68 9.70 -25.84
N PHE A 230 13.56 10.30 -26.63
CA PHE A 230 13.87 9.88 -27.97
C PHE A 230 15.09 8.95 -27.95
N ASP A 231 14.94 7.75 -28.52
CA ASP A 231 16.01 6.78 -28.76
C ASP A 231 16.53 6.98 -30.19
N ALA A 232 17.67 7.68 -30.33
CA ALA A 232 18.27 8.02 -31.62
C ALA A 232 18.75 6.79 -32.40
N GLN A 233 19.09 5.69 -31.71
CA GLN A 233 19.53 4.46 -32.35
C GLN A 233 18.37 3.73 -33.04
N LYS A 234 17.17 3.81 -32.46
CA LYS A 234 15.97 3.14 -32.99
C LYS A 234 15.04 4.08 -33.74
N ASP A 235 15.29 5.38 -33.67
CA ASP A 235 14.42 6.44 -34.18
C ASP A 235 12.98 6.34 -33.65
N ILE A 236 12.84 6.14 -32.33
CA ILE A 236 11.53 6.04 -31.66
C ILE A 236 11.45 6.95 -30.43
N PHE A 237 10.25 7.45 -30.17
CA PHE A 237 9.91 8.09 -28.89
C PHE A 237 9.35 7.06 -27.91
N ASN A 238 9.70 7.24 -26.65
CA ASN A 238 9.15 6.51 -25.52
C ASN A 238 8.73 7.49 -24.42
N ILE A 239 7.58 7.23 -23.83
CA ILE A 239 7.09 7.86 -22.61
C ILE A 239 7.49 6.99 -21.43
N GLN A 240 8.04 7.63 -20.40
CA GLN A 240 8.41 7.02 -19.14
C GLN A 240 7.71 7.74 -17.98
N LEU A 241 6.81 7.03 -17.29
CA LEU A 241 6.21 7.49 -16.04
C LEU A 241 7.03 7.05 -14.84
N ARG A 242 7.16 7.92 -13.85
CA ARG A 242 7.96 7.68 -12.64
C ARG A 242 7.28 8.18 -11.38
N GLN A 243 7.58 7.51 -10.29
CA GLN A 243 7.33 7.98 -8.92
C GLN A 243 8.66 8.01 -8.19
N GLY A 244 9.25 9.22 -8.10
CA GLY A 244 10.64 9.37 -7.68
C GLY A 244 11.57 8.62 -8.64
N GLU A 245 12.45 7.77 -8.11
CA GLU A 245 13.39 7.01 -8.96
C GLU A 245 12.73 5.84 -9.69
N ASN A 246 11.60 5.35 -9.19
CA ASN A 246 10.93 4.14 -9.67
C ASN A 246 10.22 4.36 -10.99
N ILE A 247 10.50 3.51 -11.97
CA ILE A 247 9.83 3.52 -13.27
C ILE A 247 8.53 2.72 -13.18
N LEU A 248 7.41 3.37 -13.47
CA LEU A 248 6.10 2.71 -13.59
C LEU A 248 6.02 1.97 -14.93
N THR A 249 6.65 0.80 -15.01
CA THR A 249 6.89 0.07 -16.26
C THR A 249 5.59 -0.25 -17.01
N THR A 250 4.59 -0.81 -16.34
CA THR A 250 3.30 -1.16 -16.96
C THR A 250 2.58 0.07 -17.50
N ALA A 251 2.50 1.14 -16.71
CA ALA A 251 1.87 2.40 -17.11
C ALA A 251 2.61 3.04 -18.31
N SER A 252 3.93 3.03 -18.28
CA SER A 252 4.78 3.52 -19.37
C SER A 252 4.55 2.72 -20.65
N GLN A 253 4.50 1.39 -20.57
CA GLN A 253 4.21 0.52 -21.72
C GLN A 253 2.83 0.78 -22.33
N LYS A 254 1.82 1.05 -21.49
CA LYS A 254 0.49 1.44 -21.97
C LYS A 254 0.51 2.75 -22.74
N LEU A 255 1.15 3.79 -22.20
CA LEU A 255 1.29 5.07 -22.90
C LEU A 255 2.10 4.94 -24.19
N ASN A 256 3.18 4.16 -24.18
CA ASN A 256 3.94 3.85 -25.40
C ASN A 256 3.09 3.13 -26.45
N SER A 257 2.24 2.19 -26.02
CA SER A 257 1.31 1.52 -26.93
C SER A 257 0.28 2.47 -27.54
N LEU A 258 -0.13 3.51 -26.82
CA LEU A 258 -1.01 4.56 -27.34
C LEU A 258 -0.25 5.51 -28.29
N LEU A 259 0.97 5.90 -27.92
CA LEU A 259 1.86 6.71 -28.74
C LEU A 259 2.15 6.05 -30.09
N HIS A 260 2.54 4.77 -30.10
CA HIS A 260 2.82 4.03 -31.35
C HIS A 260 1.58 3.70 -32.19
N LYS A 261 0.38 3.93 -31.65
CA LYS A 261 -0.90 3.84 -32.37
C LYS A 261 -1.40 5.21 -32.82
N ASP A 262 -0.56 6.24 -32.75
CA ASP A 262 -0.87 7.64 -33.07
C ASP A 262 -2.08 8.18 -32.28
N LYS A 263 -2.33 7.64 -31.08
CA LYS A 263 -3.38 8.12 -30.16
C LYS A 263 -2.89 9.22 -29.23
N ILE A 264 -1.58 9.42 -29.15
CA ILE A 264 -0.94 10.52 -28.42
C ILE A 264 -0.11 11.29 -29.42
N ASP A 265 -0.40 12.58 -29.60
CA ASP A 265 0.41 13.47 -30.41
C ASP A 265 1.65 13.91 -29.62
N ILE A 266 2.84 13.59 -30.14
CA ILE A 266 4.11 13.92 -29.50
C ILE A 266 4.38 15.43 -29.45
N ALA A 267 3.94 16.16 -30.46
CA ALA A 267 4.11 17.61 -30.57
C ALA A 267 3.23 18.31 -29.51
N GLU A 268 1.97 17.87 -29.39
CA GLU A 268 1.07 18.33 -28.33
C GLU A 268 1.62 18.01 -26.94
N LEU A 269 2.07 16.76 -26.72
CA LEU A 269 2.59 16.31 -25.44
C LEU A 269 3.83 17.11 -25.00
N CYS A 270 4.78 17.32 -25.93
CA CYS A 270 6.01 18.06 -25.66
C CYS A 270 5.82 19.59 -25.68
N GLN A 271 4.64 20.08 -26.09
CA GLN A 271 4.36 21.50 -26.32
C GLN A 271 5.33 22.14 -27.33
N LEU A 272 5.68 21.38 -28.37
CA LEU A 272 6.56 21.79 -29.46
C LEU A 272 5.79 21.72 -30.79
N SER A 273 6.23 22.48 -31.79
CA SER A 273 5.71 22.31 -33.16
C SER A 273 6.27 21.04 -33.80
N ASP A 274 5.54 20.46 -34.76
CA ASP A 274 6.04 19.33 -35.57
C ASP A 274 7.36 19.64 -36.26
N GLU A 275 7.55 20.90 -36.69
CA GLU A 275 8.79 21.36 -37.30
C GLU A 275 9.96 21.30 -36.32
N ASN A 276 9.74 21.76 -35.08
CA ASN A 276 10.76 21.67 -34.02
C ASN A 276 11.07 20.20 -33.68
N ILE A 277 10.05 19.34 -33.58
CA ILE A 277 10.29 17.90 -33.35
C ILE A 277 11.13 17.29 -34.48
N LYS A 278 10.79 17.57 -35.75
CA LYS A 278 11.54 17.05 -36.92
C LYS A 278 12.96 17.59 -36.99
N LEU A 279 13.13 18.89 -36.73
CA LEU A 279 14.45 19.54 -36.69
C LEU A 279 15.32 18.90 -35.61
N ALA A 280 14.79 18.76 -34.39
CA ALA A 280 15.49 18.16 -33.26
C ALA A 280 15.99 16.75 -33.61
N ARG A 281 15.09 15.91 -34.11
CA ARG A 281 15.40 14.51 -34.47
C ARG A 281 16.48 14.44 -35.53
N THR A 282 16.40 15.29 -36.55
CA THR A 282 17.39 15.31 -37.65
C THR A 282 18.77 15.69 -37.13
N GLU A 283 18.86 16.74 -36.32
CA GLU A 283 20.13 17.16 -35.71
C GLU A 283 20.71 16.07 -34.80
N ILE A 284 19.87 15.46 -33.95
CA ILE A 284 20.27 14.38 -33.04
C ILE A 284 20.77 13.15 -33.80
N ILE A 285 20.07 12.69 -34.84
CA ILE A 285 20.47 11.51 -35.63
C ILE A 285 21.73 11.78 -36.45
N SER A 286 21.94 13.03 -36.87
CA SER A 286 23.09 13.43 -37.68
C SER A 286 24.41 13.56 -36.91
N THR A 287 24.35 13.51 -35.58
CA THR A 287 25.50 13.65 -34.67
C THR A 287 25.99 12.28 -34.23
#